data_AF-A0A919QJQ5-F1
#
_entry.id   AF-A0A919QJQ5-F1
#
_cell.length_a   1.000
_cell.length_b   1.000
_cell.length_c   1.000
_cell.angle_alpha   90.00
_cell.angle_beta   90.00
_cell.angle_gamma   90.00
#
_symmetry.space_group_name_H-M   'P 1'
#
loop_
_entity.id
_entity.type
_entity.pdbx_description
1 polymer ?
#
loop_
_entity_poly.entity_id
_entity_poly.type
_entity_poly.pdbx_seq_one_letter_code
_entity_poly.pdbx_strand_id
1 'polypeptide(L)'
;MNGEPQRIGKPAPKRVTETEDFVAAWTRLTDAYGKRVANDPAAITFYKDMQQRLTDSVNVGLAQAQAQAGGWSLREIGRIFGTSHVAILKRIKLGREIIARREQAAGVVRLADAVKASVPQLREQRAEHLRAVGVEDYRVIPLKGRHRKTA
;
A
#
# COMPACT_ATOMS: atom_id res chain seq x y z
N MET A 1 45.36 -0.41 39.07
CA MET A 1 44.56 0.40 38.12
C MET A 1 43.36 -0.45 37.73
N ASN A 2 42.20 -0.19 38.33
CA ASN A 2 40.97 -0.94 38.07
C ASN A 2 40.17 -0.17 37.02
N GLY A 3 40.08 -0.73 35.81
CA GLY A 3 39.20 -0.21 34.76
C GLY A 3 37.75 -0.52 35.10
N GLU A 4 36.92 0.51 35.20
CA GLU A 4 35.48 0.32 35.33
C GLU A 4 34.91 -0.35 34.07
N PRO A 5 34.02 -1.35 34.21
CA PRO A 5 33.37 -1.95 33.06
C PRO A 5 32.42 -0.94 32.42
N GLN A 6 32.68 -0.60 31.15
CA GLN A 6 31.74 0.14 30.31
C GLN A 6 30.38 -0.58 30.33
N ARG A 7 29.36 0.07 30.91
CA ARG A 7 27.97 -0.36 30.78
C ARG A 7 27.58 -0.23 29.32
N ILE A 8 27.66 -1.32 28.57
CA ILE A 8 27.05 -1.44 27.26
C ILE A 8 25.54 -1.29 27.48
N GLY A 9 25.03 -0.07 27.27
CA GLY A 9 23.60 0.20 27.29
C GLY A 9 22.90 -0.75 26.33
N LYS A 10 21.82 -1.38 26.77
CA LYS A 10 21.00 -2.22 25.89
C LYS A 10 20.69 -1.42 24.61
N PRO A 11 20.85 -2.02 23.41
CA PRO A 11 20.54 -1.30 22.18
C PRO A 11 19.11 -0.77 22.27
N ALA A 12 18.93 0.52 21.94
CA ALA A 12 17.61 1.13 21.90
C ALA A 12 16.67 0.25 21.06
N PRO A 13 15.44 0.00 21.49
CA PRO A 13 14.51 -0.83 20.72
C PRO A 13 14.38 -0.24 19.31
N LYS A 14 14.64 -1.09 18.30
CA LYS A 14 14.56 -0.70 16.89
C LYS A 14 13.15 -0.16 16.63
N ARG A 15 13.04 1.04 16.10
CA ARG A 15 11.73 1.64 15.80
C ARG A 15 11.06 0.79 14.72
N VAL A 16 9.81 0.39 14.97
CA VAL A 16 9.00 -0.42 14.04
C VAL A 16 8.80 0.28 12.68
N THR A 17 8.99 1.59 12.62
CA THR A 17 8.84 2.42 11.41
C THR A 17 9.96 2.25 10.38
N GLU A 18 11.05 1.56 10.73
CA GLU A 18 12.23 1.36 9.86
C GLU A 18 12.66 -0.11 9.88
N THR A 19 11.68 -1.02 9.74
CA THR A 19 12.05 -2.40 9.45
C THR A 19 12.65 -2.45 8.04
N GLU A 20 13.80 -3.11 7.92
CA GLU A 20 14.45 -3.37 6.62
C GLU A 20 13.47 -3.98 5.62
N ASP A 21 12.53 -4.79 6.12
CA ASP A 21 11.45 -5.39 5.34
C ASP A 21 10.48 -4.36 4.75
N PHE A 22 10.08 -3.33 5.51
CA PHE A 22 9.18 -2.30 5.00
C PHE A 22 9.86 -1.47 3.91
N VAL A 23 11.11 -1.04 4.17
CA VAL A 23 11.90 -0.28 3.19
C VAL A 23 12.13 -1.11 1.93
N ALA A 24 12.53 -2.37 2.08
CA ALA A 24 12.74 -3.27 0.95
C ALA A 24 11.44 -3.54 0.17
N ALA A 25 10.29 -3.68 0.84
CA ALA A 25 9.00 -3.83 0.18
C ALA A 25 8.62 -2.56 -0.61
N TRP A 26 8.82 -1.38 -0.03
CA TRP A 26 8.57 -0.11 -0.70
C TRP A 26 9.43 0.07 -1.94
N THR A 27 10.75 -0.16 -1.83
CA THR A 27 11.68 -0.10 -2.96
C THR A 27 11.29 -1.07 -4.08
N ARG A 28 10.93 -2.32 -3.74
CA ARG A 28 10.49 -3.30 -4.75
C ARG A 28 9.22 -2.85 -5.47
N LEU A 29 8.27 -2.26 -4.74
CA LEU A 29 7.02 -1.74 -5.32
C LEU A 29 7.31 -0.59 -6.29
N THR A 30 8.10 0.40 -5.88
CA THR A 30 8.40 1.58 -6.70
C THR A 30 9.22 1.21 -7.93
N ASP A 31 10.22 0.34 -7.80
CA ASP A 31 11.03 -0.13 -8.92
C ASP A 31 10.22 -0.93 -9.93
N ALA A 32 9.33 -1.82 -9.44
CA ALA A 32 8.47 -2.62 -10.29
C ALA A 32 7.51 -1.72 -11.09
N TYR A 33 6.93 -0.70 -10.45
CA TYR A 33 6.05 0.24 -11.13
C TYR A 33 6.81 1.10 -12.16
N GLY A 34 7.98 1.64 -11.80
CA GLY A 34 8.82 2.40 -12.72
C GLY A 34 9.24 1.59 -13.95
N LYS A 35 9.69 0.34 -13.74
CA LYS A 35 9.99 -0.60 -14.85
C LYS A 35 8.76 -0.90 -15.70
N ARG A 36 7.58 -1.01 -15.11
CA ARG A 36 6.35 -1.27 -15.87
C ARG A 36 6.00 -0.07 -16.77
N VAL A 37 6.06 1.15 -16.24
CA VAL A 37 5.83 2.38 -17.01
C VAL A 37 6.87 2.52 -18.13
N ALA A 38 8.14 2.22 -17.86
CA ALA A 38 9.19 2.29 -18.89
C ALA A 38 8.97 1.29 -20.04
N ASN A 39 8.44 0.10 -19.75
CA ASN A 39 8.13 -0.92 -20.76
C ASN A 39 6.78 -0.72 -21.46
N ASP A 40 5.83 -0.07 -20.79
CA ASP A 40 4.46 0.15 -21.23
C ASP A 40 3.97 1.48 -20.64
N PRO A 41 4.15 2.61 -21.34
CA PRO A 41 3.76 3.94 -20.83
C PRO A 41 2.26 4.04 -20.49
N ALA A 42 1.41 3.22 -21.11
CA ALA A 42 0.00 3.16 -20.77
C ALA A 42 -0.26 2.60 -19.35
N ALA A 43 0.74 2.02 -18.68
CA ALA A 43 0.65 1.68 -17.26
C ALA A 43 0.60 2.91 -16.32
N ILE A 44 0.82 4.13 -16.83
CA ILE A 44 0.62 5.37 -16.07
C ILE A 44 -0.84 5.49 -15.59
N THR A 45 -1.81 4.88 -16.29
CA THR A 45 -3.22 4.92 -15.87
C THR A 45 -3.44 4.36 -14.48
N PHE A 46 -2.61 3.41 -14.04
CA PHE A 46 -2.69 2.81 -12.70
C PHE A 46 -2.20 3.74 -11.58
N TYR A 47 -1.57 4.88 -11.90
CA TYR A 47 -1.01 5.78 -10.90
C TYR A 47 -2.10 6.29 -9.93
N LYS A 48 -3.23 6.75 -10.47
CA LYS A 48 -4.34 7.28 -9.67
C LYS A 48 -4.95 6.21 -8.76
N ASP A 49 -5.14 5.00 -9.28
CA ASP A 49 -5.65 3.87 -8.49
C ASP A 49 -4.68 3.47 -7.40
N MET A 50 -3.38 3.45 -7.68
CA MET A 50 -2.35 3.18 -6.69
C MET A 50 -2.34 4.25 -5.60
N GLN A 51 -2.41 5.54 -5.97
CA GLN A 51 -2.48 6.65 -5.02
C GLN A 51 -3.75 6.54 -4.13
N GLN A 52 -4.89 6.19 -4.71
CA GLN A 52 -6.13 5.99 -3.96
C GLN A 52 -6.01 4.81 -2.99
N ARG A 53 -5.51 3.66 -3.44
CA ARG A 53 -5.32 2.47 -2.59
C ARG A 53 -4.36 2.72 -1.45
N LEU A 54 -3.28 3.47 -1.68
CA LEU A 54 -2.35 3.90 -0.64
C LEU A 54 -3.04 4.84 0.36
N THR A 55 -3.78 5.83 -0.14
CA THR A 55 -4.55 6.77 0.70
C THR A 55 -5.56 6.04 1.58
N ASP A 56 -6.30 5.10 1.01
CA ASP A 56 -7.27 4.25 1.71
C ASP A 56 -6.59 3.39 2.78
N SER A 57 -5.45 2.79 2.44
CA SER A 57 -4.68 1.96 3.38
C SER A 57 -4.16 2.79 4.57
N VAL A 58 -3.69 4.02 4.32
CA VAL A 58 -3.33 4.96 5.38
C VAL A 58 -4.54 5.33 6.22
N ASN A 59 -5.69 5.64 5.61
CA ASN A 59 -6.91 5.98 6.35
C ASN A 59 -7.36 4.83 7.28
N VAL A 60 -7.29 3.59 6.80
CA VAL A 60 -7.53 2.38 7.61
C VAL A 60 -6.53 2.28 8.76
N GLY A 61 -5.24 2.46 8.49
CA GLY A 61 -4.20 2.45 9.52
C GLY A 61 -4.40 3.52 10.60
N LEU A 62 -4.81 4.73 10.21
CA LEU A 62 -5.15 5.81 11.15
C LEU A 62 -6.37 5.44 12.02
N ALA A 63 -7.40 4.84 11.43
CA ALA A 63 -8.58 4.39 12.17
C ALA A 63 -8.22 3.30 13.20
N GLN A 64 -7.37 2.34 12.81
CA GLN A 64 -6.89 1.30 13.70
C GLN A 64 -6.00 1.86 14.81
N ALA A 65 -5.05 2.73 14.49
CA ALA A 65 -4.15 3.36 15.46
C ALA A 65 -4.91 4.18 16.52
N GLN A 66 -6.03 4.79 16.14
CA GLN A 66 -6.90 5.53 17.07
C GLN A 66 -7.83 4.61 17.88
N ALA A 67 -8.20 3.45 17.37
CA ALA A 67 -9.10 2.50 18.04
C ALA A 67 -8.39 1.56 19.04
N GLN A 68 -7.06 1.45 18.97
CA GLN A 68 -6.27 0.63 19.90
C GLN A 68 -6.36 1.13 21.35
N ALA A 69 -6.27 0.22 22.32
CA ALA A 69 -6.17 0.57 23.74
C ALA A 69 -4.86 1.34 23.99
N GLY A 70 -4.95 2.56 24.54
CA GLY A 70 -3.80 3.47 24.60
C GLY A 70 -3.37 4.00 23.23
N GLY A 71 -4.27 3.94 22.23
CA GLY A 71 -4.04 4.41 20.87
C GLY A 71 -3.82 5.92 20.77
N TRP A 72 -3.39 6.35 19.59
CA TRP A 72 -2.95 7.71 19.34
C TRP A 72 -4.14 8.68 19.27
N SER A 73 -4.04 9.82 19.95
CA SER A 73 -5.05 10.88 19.86
C SER A 73 -5.01 11.58 18.49
N LEU A 74 -6.14 12.17 18.07
CA LEU A 74 -6.24 12.93 16.81
C LEU A 74 -5.20 14.06 16.72
N ARG A 75 -4.83 14.66 17.85
CA ARG A 75 -3.85 15.74 17.91
C ARG A 75 -2.42 15.23 17.76
N GLU A 76 -2.10 14.07 18.30
CA GLU A 76 -0.79 13.44 18.10
C GLU A 76 -0.61 13.00 16.66
N ILE A 77 -1.61 12.31 16.11
CA ILE A 77 -1.62 11.91 14.70
C ILE A 77 -1.50 13.15 13.81
N GLY A 78 -2.27 14.21 14.09
CA GLY A 78 -2.21 15.46 13.33
C GLY A 78 -0.83 16.10 13.34
N ARG A 79 -0.14 16.11 14.50
CA ARG A 79 1.24 16.60 14.61
C ARG A 79 2.21 15.78 13.76
N ILE A 80 2.12 14.44 13.79
CA ILE A 80 2.97 13.55 12.98
C ILE A 80 2.72 13.79 11.49
N PHE A 81 1.45 13.91 11.10
CA PHE A 81 1.06 14.10 9.70
C PHE A 81 1.26 15.52 9.19
N GLY A 82 1.59 16.49 10.06
CA GLY A 82 1.67 17.91 9.70
C GLY A 82 0.32 18.51 9.28
N THR A 83 -0.80 18.04 9.84
CA THR A 83 -2.14 18.49 9.45
C THR A 83 -3.08 18.68 10.66
N SER A 84 -4.24 19.27 10.43
CA SER A 84 -5.20 19.56 11.51
C SER A 84 -5.87 18.28 12.02
N HIS A 85 -6.22 18.26 13.31
CA HIS A 85 -6.96 17.15 13.91
C HIS A 85 -8.33 16.92 13.24
N VAL A 86 -8.95 17.96 12.68
CA VAL A 86 -10.20 17.86 11.91
C VAL A 86 -9.98 17.10 10.60
N ALA A 87 -8.87 17.36 9.91
CA ALA A 87 -8.51 16.61 8.70
C ALA A 87 -8.24 15.12 9.03
N ILE A 88 -7.55 14.85 10.14
CA ILE A 88 -7.34 13.48 10.63
C ILE A 88 -8.67 12.80 10.97
N LEU A 89 -9.59 13.48 11.63
CA LEU A 89 -10.91 12.93 11.93
C LEU A 89 -11.66 12.51 10.66
N LYS A 90 -11.62 13.34 9.60
CA LYS A 90 -12.22 12.98 8.31
C LYS A 90 -11.58 11.71 7.72
N ARG A 91 -10.26 11.61 7.74
CA ARG A 91 -9.53 10.43 7.25
C ARG A 91 -9.85 9.17 8.03
N ILE A 92 -9.98 9.27 9.35
CA ILE A 92 -10.38 8.15 10.21
C ILE A 92 -11.80 7.68 9.89
N LYS A 93 -12.75 8.61 9.66
CA LYS A 93 -14.12 8.24 9.24
C LYS A 93 -14.10 7.43 7.94
N LEU A 94 -13.37 7.91 6.93
CA LEU A 94 -13.19 7.18 5.67
C LEU A 94 -12.55 5.80 5.88
N GLY A 95 -11.55 5.71 6.77
CA GLY A 95 -10.91 4.45 7.14
C GLY A 95 -11.88 3.44 7.75
N ARG A 96 -12.76 3.88 8.66
CA ARG A 96 -13.80 3.03 9.27
C ARG A 96 -14.83 2.57 8.25
N GLU A 97 -15.24 3.43 7.33
CA GLU A 97 -16.14 3.04 6.22
C GLU A 97 -15.50 1.98 5.31
N ILE A 98 -14.20 2.08 5.05
CA ILE A 98 -13.46 1.06 4.28
C ILE A 98 -13.41 -0.26 5.06
N ILE A 99 -13.14 -0.23 6.37
CA ILE A 99 -13.13 -1.43 7.22
C ILE A 99 -14.52 -2.09 7.19
N ALA A 100 -15.59 -1.35 7.43
CA ALA A 100 -16.96 -1.86 7.41
C ALA A 100 -17.32 -2.49 6.05
N ARG A 101 -16.97 -1.84 4.93
CA ARG A 101 -17.15 -2.41 3.58
C ARG A 101 -16.36 -3.71 3.39
N ARG A 102 -15.13 -3.77 3.90
CA ARG A 102 -14.29 -4.97 3.82
C ARG A 102 -14.85 -6.10 4.67
N GLU A 103 -15.34 -5.83 5.88
CA GLU A 103 -15.98 -6.84 6.74
C GLU A 103 -17.25 -7.40 6.10
N GLN A 104 -18.06 -6.54 5.47
CA GLN A 104 -19.21 -6.96 4.68
C GLN A 104 -18.83 -7.84 3.48
N ALA A 105 -17.67 -7.59 2.85
CA ALA A 105 -17.18 -8.35 1.69
C ALA A 105 -16.36 -9.61 2.09
N ALA A 106 -15.76 -9.63 3.29
CA ALA A 106 -14.84 -10.66 3.75
C ALA A 106 -15.53 -12.00 4.09
N GLY A 107 -16.85 -12.06 4.03
CA GLY A 107 -17.59 -13.32 4.15
C GLY A 107 -17.31 -14.36 3.05
N VAL A 108 -16.54 -14.06 1.99
CA VAL A 108 -16.57 -14.88 0.77
C VAL A 108 -15.21 -15.24 0.09
N VAL A 109 -14.07 -14.56 0.29
CA VAL A 109 -12.94 -14.75 -0.67
C VAL A 109 -11.54 -14.86 -0.06
N ARG A 110 -10.77 -15.89 -0.46
CA ARG A 110 -9.34 -16.03 -0.17
C ARG A 110 -8.51 -15.00 -0.95
N LEU A 111 -7.44 -14.46 -0.37
CA LEU A 111 -6.63 -13.39 -0.95
C LEU A 111 -6.13 -13.69 -2.38
N ALA A 112 -5.71 -14.92 -2.67
CA ALA A 112 -5.25 -15.32 -4.00
C ALA A 112 -6.37 -15.26 -5.06
N ASP A 113 -7.60 -15.59 -4.65
CA ASP A 113 -8.78 -15.58 -5.51
C ASP A 113 -9.27 -14.13 -5.72
N ALA A 114 -9.16 -13.28 -4.69
CA ALA A 114 -9.43 -11.85 -4.80
C ALA A 114 -8.47 -11.14 -5.77
N VAL A 115 -7.17 -11.51 -5.74
CA VAL A 115 -6.17 -10.96 -6.68
C VAL A 115 -6.48 -11.38 -8.11
N LYS A 116 -6.77 -12.67 -8.35
CA LYS A 116 -7.14 -13.15 -9.70
C LYS A 116 -8.42 -12.47 -10.22
N ALA A 117 -9.43 -12.32 -9.37
CA ALA A 117 -10.68 -11.65 -9.72
C ALA A 117 -10.49 -10.15 -10.03
N SER A 118 -9.48 -9.50 -9.43
CA SER A 118 -9.21 -8.08 -9.64
C SER A 118 -8.49 -7.78 -10.96
N VAL A 119 -7.77 -8.74 -11.55
CA VAL A 119 -6.98 -8.51 -12.78
C VAL A 119 -7.86 -8.11 -13.99
N PRO A 120 -8.99 -8.78 -14.28
CA PRO A 120 -9.91 -8.35 -15.34
C PRO A 120 -10.44 -6.91 -15.12
N GLN A 121 -10.84 -6.59 -13.88
CA GLN A 121 -11.37 -5.27 -13.54
C GLN A 121 -10.32 -4.16 -13.75
N LEU A 122 -9.06 -4.41 -13.35
CA LEU A 122 -7.96 -3.47 -13.58
C LEU A 122 -7.67 -3.26 -15.07
N ARG A 123 -7.84 -4.31 -15.90
CA ARG A 123 -7.70 -4.19 -17.36
C ARG A 123 -8.80 -3.32 -17.96
N GLU A 124 -10.04 -3.50 -17.50
CA GLU A 124 -11.19 -2.72 -17.96
C GLU A 124 -11.05 -1.24 -17.58
N GLN A 125 -10.67 -0.96 -16.33
CA GLN A 125 -10.40 0.41 -15.84
C GLN A 125 -9.29 1.10 -16.64
N ARG A 126 -8.20 0.37 -16.94
CA ARG A 126 -7.14 0.87 -17.83
C ARG A 126 -7.69 1.18 -19.22
N ALA A 127 -8.42 0.26 -19.84
CA ALA A 127 -8.96 0.44 -21.18
C ALA A 127 -9.95 1.61 -21.26
N GLU A 128 -10.75 1.83 -20.21
CA GLU A 128 -11.61 3.00 -20.08
C GLU A 128 -10.79 4.30 -19.98
N HIS A 129 -9.77 4.32 -19.12
CA HIS A 129 -8.94 5.50 -18.93
C HIS A 129 -8.19 5.90 -20.21
N LEU A 130 -7.65 4.92 -20.93
CA LEU A 130 -6.96 5.14 -22.21
C LEU A 130 -7.92 5.65 -23.29
N ARG A 131 -9.13 5.07 -23.38
CA ARG A 131 -10.19 5.57 -24.28
C ARG A 131 -10.57 7.01 -23.97
N ALA A 132 -10.70 7.37 -22.69
CA ALA A 132 -11.07 8.71 -22.26
C ALA A 132 -10.04 9.79 -22.68
N VAL A 133 -8.78 9.41 -22.87
CA VAL A 133 -7.70 10.32 -23.31
C VAL A 133 -7.30 10.13 -24.77
N GLY A 134 -8.04 9.33 -25.54
CA GLY A 134 -7.79 9.10 -26.97
C GLY A 134 -6.51 8.31 -27.27
N VAL A 135 -6.00 7.53 -26.32
CA VAL A 135 -4.79 6.70 -26.49
C VAL A 135 -5.21 5.26 -26.78
N GLU A 136 -4.70 4.68 -27.87
CA GLU A 136 -4.92 3.26 -28.19
C GLU A 136 -4.11 2.35 -27.26
N ASP A 137 -4.74 1.29 -26.74
CA ASP A 137 -4.09 0.31 -25.86
C ASP A 137 -3.24 -0.68 -26.68
N TYR A 138 -1.99 -0.31 -26.96
CA TYR A 138 -1.07 -1.14 -27.72
C TYR A 138 -0.52 -2.30 -26.88
N ARG A 139 -1.06 -3.50 -27.14
CA ARG A 139 -0.50 -4.85 -26.87
C ARG A 139 -0.57 -5.37 -25.42
N VAL A 140 -1.39 -6.41 -25.27
CA VAL A 140 -1.16 -7.53 -24.34
C VAL A 140 0.20 -8.15 -24.68
N ILE A 141 1.24 -7.90 -23.89
CA ILE A 141 2.45 -8.73 -23.95
C ILE A 141 2.03 -10.12 -23.44
N PRO A 142 2.04 -11.18 -24.28
CA PRO A 142 1.77 -12.52 -23.77
C PRO A 142 2.81 -12.81 -22.70
N LEU A 143 2.36 -13.18 -21.50
CA LEU A 143 3.21 -13.75 -20.47
C LEU A 143 3.84 -15.01 -21.09
N LYS A 144 5.05 -14.89 -21.65
CA LYS A 144 5.81 -16.05 -22.16
C LYS A 144 5.81 -17.10 -21.06
N GLY A 145 5.19 -18.24 -21.35
CA GLY A 145 5.10 -19.37 -20.44
C GLY A 145 6.48 -19.69 -19.90
N ARG A 146 6.60 -19.75 -18.56
CA ARG A 146 7.74 -20.41 -17.93
C ARG A 146 7.69 -21.87 -18.39
N HIS A 147 8.53 -22.23 -19.35
CA HIS A 147 8.87 -23.63 -19.58
C HIS A 147 9.45 -24.16 -18.28
N ARG A 148 8.65 -24.97 -17.59
CA ARG A 148 9.11 -25.84 -16.52
C ARG A 148 10.04 -26.85 -17.20
N LYS A 149 11.35 -26.67 -17.06
CA LYS A 149 12.30 -27.74 -17.39
C LYS A 149 12.01 -28.86 -16.40
N THR A 150 11.35 -29.92 -16.88
CA THR A 150 11.41 -31.24 -16.28
C THR A 150 12.84 -31.75 -16.54
N ALA A 151 13.59 -31.90 -15.46
CA ALA A 151 14.70 -32.85 -15.40
C ALA A 151 14.14 -34.17 -14.88
#